data_AF-A0A3A4NJS9-F1
#
_entry.id   AF-A0A3A4NJS9-F1
#
_cell.length_a   1.000
_cell.length_b   1.000
_cell.length_c   1.000
_cell.angle_alpha   90.00
_cell.angle_beta   90.00
_cell.angle_gamma   90.00
#
_symmetry.space_group_name_H-M   'P 1'
#
loop_
_entity.id
_entity.type
_entity.pdbx_description
1 polymer ?
#
loop_
_entity_poly.entity_id
_entity_poly.type
_entity_poly.pdbx_seq_one_letter_code
_entity_poly.pdbx_strand_id
1 'polypeptide(L)'
;MFRKFLFAFMALVCLAGTGICQDGVKNGLKVWTTDWDNGSPDTGYEIYQWTYDEREMGYFLEKQLVIPPEIAGEPYAANVYDMGMDMIMFRGRTDLSAILTVSKGSGHFPSLGTEFQHRRLNADSEWELVQPPLFTTPADISPLGVDIYYDGDEIHIAWVEDNDAAGPHSMMCDIFDQAYTLNVDGTLTAQGEKKLVFSRRLDWGGKYPNNGGITGLTVCDFDGDGDMDFIVGEMFYGDSPASCAIQMIERLSANQWATSLKELWVGTPGHGAEGVCHADIDGDNTLDLIMTSGHSNAWSVVV
;
A
#
# COMPACT_ATOMS: atom_id res chain seq x y z
N MET A 1 2.02 1.26 23.50
CA MET A 1 0.56 1.05 23.43
C MET A 1 -0.15 2.22 22.76
N PHE A 2 0.01 3.48 23.22
CA PHE A 2 -0.66 4.65 22.61
C PHE A 2 -0.24 5.01 21.18
N ARG A 3 1.01 4.73 20.76
CA ARG A 3 1.47 4.97 19.37
C ARG A 3 0.86 4.01 18.34
N LYS A 4 0.48 2.79 18.76
CA LYS A 4 -0.04 1.73 17.86
C LYS A 4 -1.42 2.06 17.27
N PHE A 5 -2.18 2.92 17.92
CA PHE A 5 -3.55 3.25 17.51
C PHE A 5 -3.65 4.50 16.64
N LEU A 6 -2.60 5.32 16.55
CA LEU A 6 -2.72 6.64 15.94
C LEU A 6 -2.81 6.58 14.40
N PHE A 7 -2.07 5.67 13.75
CA PHE A 7 -2.00 5.60 12.28
C PHE A 7 -3.30 5.14 11.61
N ALA A 8 -3.84 3.99 12.04
CA ALA A 8 -5.16 3.53 11.57
C ALA A 8 -6.25 4.57 11.91
N PHE A 9 -6.19 5.17 13.10
CA PHE A 9 -7.16 6.17 13.54
C PHE A 9 -7.15 7.45 12.69
N MET A 10 -6.03 7.88 12.10
CA MET A 10 -6.00 9.12 11.29
C MET A 10 -6.63 8.97 9.91
N ALA A 11 -6.44 7.84 9.24
CA ALA A 11 -7.19 7.52 8.01
C ALA A 11 -8.69 7.42 8.30
N LEU A 12 -9.05 6.80 9.42
CA LEU A 12 -10.42 6.72 9.93
C LEU A 12 -11.01 8.08 10.33
N VAL A 13 -10.20 9.02 10.83
CA VAL A 13 -10.61 10.41 11.15
C VAL A 13 -10.84 11.23 9.87
N CYS A 14 -10.10 11.00 8.79
CA CYS A 14 -10.45 11.58 7.48
C CYS A 14 -11.81 11.11 6.97
N LEU A 15 -12.12 9.82 7.15
CA LEU A 15 -13.44 9.26 6.85
C LEU A 15 -14.54 9.71 7.84
N ALA A 16 -14.18 10.20 9.02
CA ALA A 16 -15.10 10.61 10.08
C ALA A 16 -15.14 12.14 10.32
N GLY A 17 -14.46 12.92 9.48
CA GLY A 17 -14.37 14.38 9.56
C GLY A 17 -15.72 15.04 9.30
N THR A 18 -16.47 15.30 10.37
CA THR A 18 -17.81 15.88 10.36
C THR A 18 -17.85 17.22 9.63
N GLY A 19 -18.54 17.28 8.48
CA GLY A 19 -19.16 18.53 8.02
C GLY A 19 -19.46 18.69 6.53
N ILE A 20 -18.69 18.10 5.60
CA ILE A 20 -18.80 18.48 4.17
C ILE A 20 -18.73 17.30 3.18
N CYS A 21 -18.09 16.16 3.49
CA CYS A 21 -18.18 14.96 2.66
C CYS A 21 -19.21 13.98 3.27
N GLN A 22 -20.46 14.10 2.84
CA GLN A 22 -21.54 13.22 3.29
C GLN A 22 -22.12 12.38 2.14
N ASP A 23 -21.28 11.99 1.20
CA ASP A 23 -21.55 10.80 0.40
C ASP A 23 -20.92 9.56 1.06
N GLY A 24 -21.68 8.98 2.00
CA GLY A 24 -21.85 7.53 2.00
C GLY A 24 -21.02 6.64 2.91
N VAL A 25 -20.59 7.05 4.11
CA VAL A 25 -20.20 6.04 5.12
C VAL A 25 -21.46 5.28 5.56
N LYS A 26 -21.66 4.09 4.96
CA LYS A 26 -22.83 3.24 5.20
C LYS A 26 -22.57 2.34 6.40
N ASN A 27 -23.63 2.07 7.16
CA ASN A 27 -23.61 1.07 8.21
C ASN A 27 -23.09 -0.27 7.66
N GLY A 28 -22.13 -0.87 8.36
CA GLY A 28 -21.46 -2.08 7.94
C GLY A 28 -20.31 -1.89 6.95
N LEU A 29 -19.90 -0.65 6.62
CA LEU A 29 -18.68 -0.40 5.85
C LEU A 29 -17.50 -1.05 6.58
N LYS A 30 -16.75 -1.87 5.86
CA LYS A 30 -15.55 -2.54 6.37
C LYS A 30 -14.30 -1.90 5.79
N VAL A 31 -13.35 -1.61 6.65
CA VAL A 31 -12.00 -1.13 6.30
C VAL A 31 -11.00 -2.10 6.89
N TRP A 32 -9.97 -2.46 6.12
CA TRP A 32 -8.91 -3.34 6.61
C TRP A 32 -7.60 -2.58 6.67
N THR A 33 -6.84 -2.78 7.75
CA THR A 33 -5.52 -2.18 7.92
C THR A 33 -4.56 -3.22 8.47
N THR A 34 -3.30 -3.15 8.10
CA THR A 34 -2.20 -3.89 8.72
C THR A 34 -1.46 -3.00 9.72
N ASP A 35 -0.84 -3.61 10.74
CA ASP A 35 0.13 -2.88 11.57
C ASP A 35 1.51 -2.91 10.90
N TRP A 36 2.17 -1.76 10.85
CA TRP A 36 3.61 -1.72 10.59
C TRP A 36 4.31 -1.72 11.95
N ASP A 37 4.72 -2.90 12.43
CA ASP A 37 5.51 -2.98 13.65
C ASP A 37 6.88 -3.64 13.47
N ASN A 38 7.87 -2.99 14.08
CA ASN A 38 9.23 -3.49 14.19
C ASN A 38 9.20 -4.64 15.21
N GLY A 39 9.06 -5.87 14.72
CA GLY A 39 9.06 -7.08 15.54
C GLY A 39 7.68 -7.56 15.99
N SER A 40 6.74 -7.73 15.04
CA SER A 40 5.54 -8.54 15.29
C SER A 40 5.98 -9.87 15.93
N PRO A 41 5.40 -10.26 17.08
CA PRO A 41 5.82 -11.46 17.80
C PRO A 41 5.66 -12.72 16.93
N ASP A 42 6.34 -13.80 17.33
CA ASP A 42 6.34 -15.15 16.69
C ASP A 42 4.94 -15.78 16.47
N THR A 43 3.86 -15.06 16.76
CA THR A 43 2.46 -15.47 16.69
C THR A 43 1.77 -15.15 15.36
N GLY A 44 2.43 -14.44 14.44
CA GLY A 44 1.86 -13.99 13.15
C GLY A 44 1.59 -12.49 13.11
N TYR A 45 0.99 -12.01 12.01
CA TYR A 45 0.72 -10.59 11.79
C TYR A 45 -0.79 -10.28 11.92
N GLU A 46 -1.08 -9.04 12.28
CA GLU A 46 -2.43 -8.58 12.61
C GLU A 46 -3.05 -7.87 11.40
N ILE A 47 -4.20 -8.38 10.95
CA ILE A 47 -5.09 -7.66 10.05
C ILE A 47 -6.25 -7.15 10.90
N TYR A 48 -6.41 -5.85 10.95
CA TYR A 48 -7.50 -5.21 11.66
C TYR A 48 -8.65 -4.97 10.68
N GLN A 49 -9.85 -5.45 11.02
CA GLN A 49 -11.09 -5.10 10.33
C GLN A 49 -11.82 -4.07 11.18
N TRP A 50 -12.08 -2.90 10.59
CA TRP A 50 -12.88 -1.84 11.18
C TRP A 50 -14.25 -1.89 10.54
N THR A 51 -15.32 -1.91 11.33
CA THR A 51 -16.69 -1.86 10.82
C THR A 51 -17.37 -0.58 11.30
N TYR A 52 -17.87 0.24 10.38
CA TYR A 52 -18.65 1.42 10.73
C TYR A 52 -20.04 1.03 11.23
N ASP A 53 -20.46 1.54 12.39
CA ASP A 53 -21.85 1.51 12.85
C ASP A 53 -22.44 2.91 12.81
N GLU A 54 -23.48 3.09 12.00
CA GLU A 54 -24.17 4.37 11.87
C GLU A 54 -24.86 4.82 13.17
N ARG A 55 -25.26 3.88 14.03
CA ARG A 55 -25.99 4.17 15.28
C ARG A 55 -25.08 4.78 16.33
N GLU A 56 -23.82 4.35 16.31
CA GLU A 56 -22.77 4.80 17.22
C GLU A 56 -21.89 5.89 16.60
N MET A 57 -22.13 6.21 15.31
CA MET A 57 -21.38 7.19 14.52
C MET A 57 -19.86 6.95 14.61
N GLY A 58 -19.45 5.68 14.50
CA GLY A 58 -18.07 5.29 14.76
C GLY A 58 -17.71 3.91 14.23
N TYR A 59 -16.41 3.63 14.23
CA TYR A 59 -15.85 2.36 13.79
C TYR A 59 -15.54 1.44 14.97
N PHE A 60 -15.90 0.16 14.81
CA PHE A 60 -15.62 -0.91 15.74
C PHE A 60 -14.47 -1.75 15.22
N LEU A 61 -13.49 -1.98 16.08
CA LEU A 61 -12.31 -2.75 15.76
C LEU A 61 -12.55 -4.24 16.04
N GLU A 62 -12.46 -5.06 15.00
CA GLU A 62 -12.28 -6.50 15.09
C GLU A 62 -10.84 -6.82 14.68
N LYS A 63 -10.13 -7.57 15.53
CA LYS A 63 -8.77 -7.99 15.27
C LYS A 63 -8.78 -9.42 14.73
N GLN A 64 -8.25 -9.62 13.54
CA GLN A 64 -7.98 -10.93 12.98
C GLN A 64 -6.48 -11.20 13.03
N LEU A 65 -6.11 -12.33 13.63
CA LEU A 65 -4.73 -12.78 13.62
C LEU A 65 -4.55 -13.68 12.40
N VAL A 66 -3.63 -13.31 11.52
CA VAL A 66 -3.14 -14.26 10.51
C VAL A 66 -2.09 -15.11 11.19
N ILE A 67 -2.38 -16.41 11.29
CA ILE A 67 -1.53 -17.48 11.86
C ILE A 67 -0.11 -17.39 11.24
N PRO A 68 0.98 -17.82 11.94
CA PRO A 68 2.35 -17.52 11.55
C PRO A 68 2.58 -17.70 10.05
N PRO A 69 3.31 -16.76 9.41
CA PRO A 69 3.50 -16.83 7.97
C PRO A 69 4.05 -18.21 7.60
N GLU A 70 3.41 -18.84 6.61
CA GLU A 70 3.96 -20.02 5.96
C GLU A 70 5.00 -19.55 4.95
N ILE A 71 6.25 -19.96 5.12
CA ILE A 71 7.33 -19.74 4.16
C ILE A 71 7.50 -21.01 3.36
N ALA A 72 7.35 -20.91 2.04
CA ALA A 72 7.44 -22.07 1.14
C ALA A 72 6.57 -23.25 1.59
N GLY A 73 5.44 -22.97 2.24
CA GLY A 73 4.52 -23.97 2.80
C GLY A 73 4.90 -24.51 4.19
N GLU A 74 5.87 -23.91 4.88
CA GLU A 74 6.32 -24.32 6.22
C GLU A 74 6.13 -23.20 7.25
N PRO A 75 5.77 -23.50 8.52
CA PRO A 75 5.62 -22.48 9.55
C PRO A 75 6.91 -21.69 9.80
N TYR A 76 6.83 -20.36 9.79
CA TYR A 76 7.93 -19.47 10.18
C TYR A 76 7.74 -18.90 11.59
N ALA A 77 8.78 -19.05 12.41
CA ALA A 77 8.79 -18.61 13.82
C ALA A 77 9.94 -17.63 14.08
N ALA A 78 9.94 -16.51 13.35
CA ALA A 78 10.81 -15.37 13.64
C ALA A 78 10.11 -14.06 13.25
N ASN A 79 10.77 -12.93 13.53
CA ASN A 79 10.22 -11.61 13.26
C ASN A 79 9.93 -11.38 11.77
N VAL A 80 8.76 -10.78 11.52
CA VAL A 80 8.39 -10.18 10.24
C VAL A 80 8.59 -8.67 10.36
N TYR A 81 9.05 -8.06 9.28
CA TYR A 81 9.20 -6.62 9.12
C TYR A 81 8.42 -6.17 7.89
N ASP A 82 8.21 -4.84 7.76
CA ASP A 82 7.67 -4.14 6.58
C ASP A 82 6.61 -4.88 5.76
N MET A 83 5.36 -4.42 5.89
CA MET A 83 4.23 -4.99 5.19
C MET A 83 3.47 -3.92 4.41
N GLY A 84 3.39 -4.14 3.11
CA GLY A 84 2.39 -3.56 2.23
C GLY A 84 1.22 -4.54 2.09
N MET A 85 0.03 -4.00 1.92
CA MET A 85 -1.16 -4.78 1.64
C MET A 85 -2.04 -3.98 0.72
N ASP A 86 -2.62 -4.67 -0.24
CA ASP A 86 -3.83 -4.20 -0.90
C ASP A 86 -4.84 -5.35 -1.03
N MET A 87 -6.11 -4.99 -1.17
CA MET A 87 -7.23 -5.92 -1.18
C MET A 87 -8.17 -5.65 -2.36
N ILE A 88 -8.63 -6.72 -2.98
CA ILE A 88 -9.54 -6.65 -4.12
C ILE A 88 -10.59 -7.74 -4.07
N MET A 89 -11.81 -7.43 -4.47
CA MET A 89 -12.78 -8.45 -4.87
C MET A 89 -12.65 -8.65 -6.38
N PHE A 90 -12.12 -9.81 -6.78
CA PHE A 90 -11.99 -10.10 -8.21
C PHE A 90 -13.35 -10.14 -8.91
N ARG A 91 -13.39 -9.70 -10.17
CA ARG A 91 -14.61 -9.72 -10.99
C ARG A 91 -15.20 -11.13 -11.06
N GLY A 92 -16.51 -11.22 -10.81
CA GLY A 92 -17.23 -12.51 -10.80
C GLY A 92 -17.05 -13.34 -9.54
N ARG A 93 -16.34 -12.83 -8.53
CA ARG A 93 -16.18 -13.44 -7.21
C ARG A 93 -16.88 -12.62 -6.13
N THR A 94 -17.11 -13.25 -4.97
CA THR A 94 -17.77 -12.63 -3.81
C THR A 94 -16.89 -12.62 -2.56
N ASP A 95 -15.80 -13.38 -2.60
CA ASP A 95 -14.76 -13.42 -1.60
C ASP A 95 -13.76 -12.28 -1.80
N LEU A 96 -13.25 -11.76 -0.68
CA LEU A 96 -12.22 -10.74 -0.66
C LEU A 96 -10.84 -11.40 -0.77
N SER A 97 -10.04 -10.94 -1.71
CA SER A 97 -8.64 -11.33 -1.87
C SER A 97 -7.72 -10.22 -1.38
N ALA A 98 -6.53 -10.59 -0.93
CA ALA A 98 -5.46 -9.66 -0.55
C ALA A 98 -4.13 -10.12 -1.11
N ILE A 99 -3.30 -9.15 -1.50
CA ILE A 99 -1.87 -9.36 -1.74
C ILE A 99 -1.13 -8.74 -0.56
N LEU A 100 -0.42 -9.57 0.18
CA LEU A 100 0.35 -9.17 1.35
C LEU A 100 1.82 -9.28 1.05
N THR A 101 2.58 -8.21 1.25
CA THR A 101 4.04 -8.27 1.27
C THR A 101 4.50 -8.60 2.68
N VAL A 102 5.23 -9.70 2.83
CA VAL A 102 5.67 -10.23 4.13
C VAL A 102 7.19 -10.28 4.15
N SER A 103 7.83 -9.25 4.72
CA SER A 103 9.30 -9.12 4.74
C SER A 103 9.90 -9.89 5.91
N LYS A 104 10.97 -10.65 5.64
CA LYS A 104 11.50 -11.66 6.58
C LYS A 104 12.94 -11.38 6.96
N GLY A 105 13.31 -11.66 8.20
CA GLY A 105 14.71 -11.61 8.63
C GLY A 105 14.96 -10.60 9.73
N SER A 106 15.74 -9.55 9.48
CA SER A 106 16.20 -8.63 10.53
C SER A 106 16.12 -7.17 10.11
N GLY A 107 15.00 -6.52 10.44
CA GLY A 107 14.81 -5.08 10.28
C GLY A 107 14.21 -4.68 8.94
N HIS A 108 14.33 -3.40 8.61
CA HIS A 108 13.76 -2.78 7.41
C HIS A 108 14.27 -3.41 6.10
N PHE A 109 15.50 -3.91 6.12
CA PHE A 109 16.06 -4.67 5.01
C PHE A 109 15.97 -6.16 5.34
N PRO A 110 15.02 -6.88 4.74
CA PRO A 110 14.76 -8.27 5.08
C PRO A 110 15.89 -9.16 4.56
N SER A 111 16.68 -9.72 5.47
CA SER A 111 17.80 -10.62 5.13
C SER A 111 17.37 -11.92 4.44
N LEU A 112 16.07 -12.23 4.43
CA LEU A 112 15.47 -13.38 3.74
C LEU A 112 14.50 -12.98 2.61
N GLY A 113 14.50 -11.69 2.23
CA GLY A 113 13.60 -11.13 1.23
C GLY A 113 12.14 -11.05 1.69
N THR A 114 11.27 -10.70 0.75
CA THR A 114 9.85 -10.45 0.98
C THR A 114 8.98 -11.30 0.08
N GLU A 115 8.02 -12.00 0.66
CA GLU A 115 7.03 -12.78 -0.08
C GLU A 115 5.82 -11.94 -0.46
N PHE A 116 5.34 -12.11 -1.68
CA PHE A 116 4.04 -11.57 -2.13
C PHE A 116 3.01 -12.69 -2.02
N GLN A 117 2.28 -12.71 -0.91
CA GLN A 117 1.33 -13.76 -0.58
C GLN A 117 -0.08 -13.39 -1.07
N HIS A 118 -0.66 -14.25 -1.90
CA HIS A 118 -2.07 -14.15 -2.28
C HIS A 118 -2.93 -14.88 -1.25
N ARG A 119 -3.75 -14.12 -0.52
CA ARG A 119 -4.69 -14.63 0.48
C ARG A 119 -6.13 -14.34 0.12
N ARG A 120 -7.03 -15.16 0.68
CA ARG A 120 -8.47 -15.01 0.58
C ARG A 120 -9.09 -14.98 1.97
N LEU A 121 -10.07 -14.12 2.18
CA LEU A 121 -10.96 -14.18 3.32
C LEU A 121 -12.04 -15.25 3.08
N ASN A 122 -11.99 -16.34 3.84
CA ASN A 122 -12.92 -17.45 3.69
C ASN A 122 -14.27 -17.19 4.38
N ALA A 123 -15.21 -18.13 4.25
CA ALA A 123 -16.56 -18.00 4.81
C ALA A 123 -16.59 -17.94 6.35
N ASP A 124 -15.55 -18.46 7.01
CA ASP A 124 -15.38 -18.42 8.46
C ASP A 124 -14.69 -17.12 8.92
N SER A 125 -14.49 -16.15 8.01
CA SER A 125 -13.80 -14.87 8.25
C SER A 125 -12.32 -15.05 8.64
N GLU A 126 -11.67 -16.08 8.11
CA GLU A 126 -10.24 -16.34 8.29
C GLU A 126 -9.48 -16.12 6.97
N TRP A 127 -8.24 -15.62 7.08
CA TRP A 127 -7.36 -15.40 5.93
C TRP A 127 -6.55 -16.65 5.61
N GLU A 128 -6.82 -17.27 4.47
CA GLU A 128 -6.12 -18.46 4.00
C GLU A 128 -5.23 -18.18 2.79
N LEU A 129 -4.14 -18.93 2.65
CA LEU A 129 -3.27 -18.86 1.48
C LEU A 129 -3.96 -19.52 0.28
N VAL A 130 -4.03 -18.82 -0.86
CA VAL A 130 -4.69 -19.34 -2.08
C VAL A 130 -3.75 -20.25 -2.89
N GLN A 131 -2.45 -19.94 -2.87
CA GLN A 131 -1.38 -20.59 -3.63
C GLN A 131 -0.02 -20.30 -2.96
N PRO A 132 1.06 -21.03 -3.32
CA PRO A 132 2.41 -20.61 -2.93
C PRO A 132 2.68 -19.14 -3.32
N PRO A 133 3.52 -18.39 -2.58
CA PRO A 133 3.78 -16.98 -2.84
C PRO A 133 4.02 -16.69 -4.32
N LEU A 134 3.46 -15.58 -4.83
CA LEU A 134 3.56 -15.20 -6.24
C LEU A 134 5.03 -15.08 -6.66
N PHE A 135 5.83 -14.50 -5.78
CA PHE A 135 7.29 -14.49 -5.85
C PHE A 135 7.87 -14.13 -4.47
N THR A 136 9.20 -14.19 -4.36
CA THR A 136 9.96 -13.69 -3.23
C THR A 136 11.04 -12.76 -3.75
N THR A 137 11.14 -11.55 -3.21
CA THR A 137 12.23 -10.63 -3.54
C THR A 137 13.57 -11.21 -3.06
N PRO A 138 14.69 -10.84 -3.69
CA PRO A 138 16.01 -11.02 -3.11
C PRO A 138 16.11 -10.48 -1.67
N ALA A 139 17.11 -10.97 -0.93
CA ALA A 139 17.46 -10.39 0.36
C ALA A 139 17.82 -8.89 0.22
N ASP A 140 17.58 -8.14 1.29
CA ASP A 140 17.88 -6.72 1.40
C ASP A 140 17.10 -5.82 0.42
N ILE A 141 15.96 -6.29 -0.08
CA ILE A 141 14.99 -5.50 -0.84
C ILE A 141 13.70 -5.38 -0.03
N SER A 142 13.30 -4.15 0.29
CA SER A 142 12.11 -3.86 1.10
C SER A 142 10.98 -3.29 0.24
N PRO A 143 9.81 -3.92 0.15
CA PRO A 143 8.67 -3.30 -0.50
C PRO A 143 8.04 -2.22 0.40
N LEU A 144 7.76 -1.07 -0.19
CA LEU A 144 7.27 0.13 0.51
C LEU A 144 5.78 0.39 0.28
N GLY A 145 5.26 -0.05 -0.86
CA GLY A 145 3.85 0.10 -1.25
C GLY A 145 3.46 -0.98 -2.26
N VAL A 146 2.20 -1.39 -2.26
CA VAL A 146 1.63 -2.37 -3.19
C VAL A 146 0.20 -1.95 -3.52
N ASP A 147 -0.22 -2.16 -4.76
CA ASP A 147 -1.59 -1.93 -5.20
C ASP A 147 -2.02 -2.97 -6.24
N ILE A 148 -3.30 -3.34 -6.22
CA ILE A 148 -3.89 -4.33 -7.13
C ILE A 148 -4.98 -3.66 -7.93
N TYR A 149 -4.86 -3.69 -9.25
CA TYR A 149 -5.81 -2.99 -10.13
C TYR A 149 -6.16 -3.81 -11.37
N TYR A 150 -7.19 -3.35 -12.06
CA TYR A 150 -7.56 -3.88 -13.36
C TYR A 150 -7.11 -2.93 -14.47
N ASP A 151 -6.39 -3.45 -15.45
CA ASP A 151 -6.18 -2.80 -16.74
C ASP A 151 -7.02 -3.53 -17.79
N GLY A 152 -8.15 -2.95 -18.17
CA GLY A 152 -9.18 -3.66 -18.95
C GLY A 152 -9.70 -4.88 -18.19
N ASP A 153 -9.38 -6.09 -18.67
CA ASP A 153 -9.74 -7.39 -18.06
C ASP A 153 -8.55 -8.07 -17.36
N GLU A 154 -7.35 -7.51 -17.46
CA GLU A 154 -6.14 -8.06 -16.85
C GLU A 154 -5.99 -7.56 -15.42
N ILE A 155 -5.51 -8.42 -14.53
CA ILE A 155 -5.19 -8.05 -13.15
C ILE A 155 -3.73 -7.67 -13.12
N HIS A 156 -3.43 -6.55 -12.50
CA HIS A 156 -2.08 -6.07 -12.29
C HIS A 156 -1.80 -5.97 -10.80
N ILE A 157 -0.55 -6.24 -10.45
CA ILE A 157 -0.01 -5.92 -9.12
C ILE A 157 1.15 -4.98 -9.36
N ALA A 158 1.04 -3.77 -8.83
CA ALA A 158 2.11 -2.79 -8.84
C ALA A 158 2.69 -2.64 -7.43
N TRP A 159 3.98 -2.35 -7.34
CA TRP A 159 4.63 -2.17 -6.04
C TRP A 159 5.90 -1.33 -6.14
N VAL A 160 6.29 -0.76 -5.00
CA VAL A 160 7.54 -0.02 -4.84
C VAL A 160 8.52 -0.88 -4.05
N GLU A 161 9.75 -1.02 -4.54
CA GLU A 161 10.88 -1.68 -3.85
C GLU A 161 11.93 -0.62 -3.48
N ASP A 162 12.44 -0.65 -2.25
CA ASP A 162 13.77 -0.11 -1.94
C ASP A 162 14.82 -1.16 -2.29
N ASN A 163 15.52 -0.91 -3.39
CA ASN A 163 16.56 -1.78 -3.94
C ASN A 163 17.97 -1.23 -3.66
N ASP A 164 18.13 -0.34 -2.68
CA ASP A 164 19.45 0.22 -2.36
C ASP A 164 20.27 -0.71 -1.47
N ALA A 165 21.17 -1.46 -2.10
CA ALA A 165 22.20 -2.20 -1.36
C ALA A 165 23.17 -1.30 -0.57
N ALA A 166 23.15 0.04 -0.75
CA ALA A 166 24.03 0.98 -0.07
C ALA A 166 23.70 1.20 1.42
N GLY A 167 22.60 0.63 1.92
CA GLY A 167 22.24 0.66 3.34
C GLY A 167 21.69 2.03 3.78
N PRO A 168 21.80 2.40 5.07
CA PRO A 168 20.95 3.42 5.68
C PRO A 168 21.43 4.86 5.40
N HIS A 169 21.71 5.20 4.15
CA HIS A 169 22.12 6.55 3.75
C HIS A 169 21.46 7.02 2.44
N SER A 170 20.75 6.12 1.77
CA SER A 170 19.95 6.38 0.60
C SER A 170 18.86 5.32 0.47
N MET A 171 17.87 5.57 -0.37
CA MET A 171 16.86 4.60 -0.79
C MET A 171 16.81 4.63 -2.32
N MET A 172 16.64 3.48 -2.96
CA MET A 172 16.50 3.35 -4.40
C MET A 172 15.13 2.79 -4.68
N CYS A 173 14.18 3.70 -4.87
CA CYS A 173 12.78 3.38 -5.03
C CYS A 173 12.52 3.00 -6.50
N ASP A 174 12.39 1.71 -6.76
CA ASP A 174 12.00 1.15 -8.04
C ASP A 174 10.52 0.79 -8.00
N ILE A 175 9.76 1.21 -9.00
CA ILE A 175 8.34 0.87 -9.14
C ILE A 175 8.19 -0.19 -10.21
N PHE A 176 7.57 -1.30 -9.87
CA PHE A 176 7.30 -2.40 -10.77
C PHE A 176 5.81 -2.57 -11.01
N ASP A 177 5.48 -3.10 -12.17
CA ASP A 177 4.15 -3.59 -12.54
C ASP A 177 4.25 -4.98 -13.16
N GLN A 178 3.28 -5.84 -12.85
CA GLN A 178 3.20 -7.20 -13.38
C GLN A 178 1.74 -7.57 -13.61
N ALA A 179 1.42 -7.96 -14.84
CA ALA A 179 0.14 -8.53 -15.19
C ALA A 179 0.02 -10.00 -14.72
N TYR A 180 -1.19 -10.40 -14.36
CA TYR A 180 -1.58 -11.72 -13.90
C TYR A 180 -2.87 -12.19 -14.59
N THR A 181 -2.97 -13.49 -14.81
CA THR A 181 -4.23 -14.15 -15.17
C THR A 181 -4.87 -14.72 -13.92
N LEU A 182 -6.13 -14.35 -13.64
CA LEU A 182 -6.94 -15.03 -12.63
C LEU A 182 -7.52 -16.32 -13.19
N ASN A 183 -7.10 -17.43 -12.61
CA ASN A 183 -7.57 -18.76 -12.93
C ASN A 183 -8.95 -19.02 -12.30
N VAL A 184 -9.67 -19.99 -12.84
CA VAL A 184 -11.02 -20.36 -12.38
C VAL A 184 -11.05 -20.79 -10.91
N ASP A 185 -9.97 -21.40 -10.42
CA ASP A 185 -9.83 -21.81 -9.01
C ASP A 185 -9.52 -20.65 -8.06
N GLY A 186 -9.27 -19.45 -8.59
CA GLY A 186 -8.90 -18.26 -7.85
C GLY A 186 -7.40 -18.03 -7.75
N THR A 187 -6.55 -18.91 -8.29
CA THR A 187 -5.11 -18.65 -8.32
C THR A 187 -4.75 -17.60 -9.38
N LEU A 188 -3.61 -16.94 -9.21
CA LEU A 188 -3.03 -15.96 -10.11
C LEU A 188 -1.77 -16.54 -10.78
N THR A 189 -1.71 -16.44 -12.11
CA THR A 189 -0.53 -16.82 -12.90
C THR A 189 0.10 -15.56 -13.48
N ALA A 190 1.39 -15.31 -13.20
CA ALA A 190 2.11 -14.17 -13.76
C ALA A 190 2.19 -14.24 -15.29
N GLN A 191 1.97 -13.11 -15.95
CA GLN A 191 2.10 -12.96 -17.39
C GLN A 191 3.46 -12.35 -17.75
N GLY A 192 4.43 -13.21 -18.09
CA GLY A 192 5.77 -12.75 -18.44
C GLY A 192 6.60 -12.32 -17.23
N GLU A 193 7.45 -11.31 -17.41
CA GLU A 193 8.35 -10.77 -16.38
C GLU A 193 7.88 -9.41 -15.88
N LYS A 194 8.28 -9.06 -14.65
CA LYS A 194 7.92 -7.77 -14.04
C LYS A 194 8.53 -6.63 -14.84
N LYS A 195 7.77 -5.55 -15.02
CA LYS A 195 8.20 -4.37 -15.76
C LYS A 195 8.62 -3.27 -14.78
N LEU A 196 9.83 -2.76 -14.93
CA LEU A 196 10.24 -1.53 -14.26
C LEU A 196 9.50 -0.36 -14.91
N VAL A 197 8.69 0.34 -14.11
CA VAL A 197 7.89 1.51 -14.52
C VAL A 197 8.71 2.78 -14.34
N PHE A 198 9.24 2.98 -13.14
CA PHE A 198 9.96 4.19 -12.77
C PHE A 198 10.99 3.89 -11.69
N SER A 199 12.01 4.74 -11.59
CA SER A 199 13.07 4.58 -10.61
C SER A 199 13.53 5.94 -10.09
N ARG A 200 13.70 6.05 -8.77
CA ARG A 200 14.18 7.27 -8.11
C ARG A 200 15.02 6.94 -6.88
N ARG A 201 16.20 7.54 -6.83
CA ARG A 201 17.05 7.52 -5.64
C ARG A 201 16.73 8.70 -4.72
N LEU A 202 16.56 8.42 -3.44
CA LEU A 202 16.65 9.37 -2.35
C LEU A 202 18.03 9.29 -1.72
N ASP A 203 18.77 10.39 -1.67
CA ASP A 203 19.97 10.49 -0.84
C ASP A 203 19.61 11.21 0.47
N TRP A 204 19.84 10.57 1.62
CA TRP A 204 19.34 11.05 2.93
C TRP A 204 19.95 12.39 3.37
N GLY A 205 20.99 12.86 2.69
CA GLY A 205 21.60 14.19 2.89
C GLY A 205 20.95 15.31 2.07
N GLY A 206 19.97 15.02 1.22
CA GLY A 206 19.34 16.00 0.34
C GLY A 206 18.40 16.93 1.10
N LYS A 207 18.68 18.24 1.06
CA LYS A 207 17.69 19.27 1.40
C LYS A 207 16.86 19.54 0.14
N TYR A 208 15.54 19.69 0.29
CA TYR A 208 14.69 20.21 -0.79
C TYR A 208 15.34 21.47 -1.43
N PRO A 209 15.35 21.61 -2.78
CA PRO A 209 14.52 20.90 -3.75
C PRO A 209 15.09 19.57 -4.29
N ASN A 210 15.89 18.83 -3.53
CA ASN A 210 16.21 17.46 -3.92
C ASN A 210 14.99 16.54 -3.75
N ASN A 211 14.75 15.68 -4.74
CA ASN A 211 13.63 14.74 -4.76
C ASN A 211 13.70 13.77 -3.58
N GLY A 212 12.59 13.63 -2.85
CA GLY A 212 12.35 12.58 -1.87
C GLY A 212 12.30 11.19 -2.48
N GLY A 213 12.30 10.17 -1.62
CA GLY A 213 12.02 8.79 -2.02
C GLY A 213 10.56 8.64 -2.40
N ILE A 214 10.21 7.52 -3.03
CA ILE A 214 8.81 7.18 -3.29
C ILE A 214 8.44 6.01 -2.39
N THR A 215 7.25 6.05 -1.78
CA THR A 215 6.76 4.99 -0.88
C THR A 215 5.33 4.59 -1.20
N GLY A 216 4.36 5.45 -0.85
CA GLY A 216 2.95 5.23 -1.11
C GLY A 216 2.71 5.08 -2.61
N LEU A 217 1.88 4.10 -2.97
CA LEU A 217 1.51 3.79 -4.34
C LEU A 217 0.01 3.53 -4.37
N THR A 218 -0.67 4.16 -5.31
CA THR A 218 -2.01 3.77 -5.74
C THR A 218 -2.12 3.97 -7.25
N VAL A 219 -3.01 3.22 -7.89
CA VAL A 219 -3.15 3.14 -9.33
C VAL A 219 -4.60 3.41 -9.70
N CYS A 220 -4.80 4.39 -10.58
CA CYS A 220 -6.11 4.79 -11.07
C CYS A 220 -6.00 5.54 -12.40
N ASP A 221 -7.09 5.57 -13.17
CA ASP A 221 -7.26 6.50 -14.30
C ASP A 221 -7.52 7.90 -13.75
N PHE A 222 -6.45 8.63 -13.44
CA PHE A 222 -6.57 9.88 -12.69
C PHE A 222 -6.97 11.06 -13.59
N ASP A 223 -6.52 11.08 -14.84
CA ASP A 223 -6.84 12.17 -15.78
C ASP A 223 -7.99 11.86 -16.75
N GLY A 224 -8.55 10.65 -16.66
CA GLY A 224 -9.78 10.24 -17.36
C GLY A 224 -9.56 9.88 -18.82
N ASP A 225 -8.34 9.55 -19.22
CA ASP A 225 -8.00 9.18 -20.59
C ASP A 225 -8.22 7.69 -20.90
N GLY A 226 -8.51 6.89 -19.86
CA GLY A 226 -8.85 5.48 -19.94
C GLY A 226 -7.67 4.53 -19.72
N ASP A 227 -6.47 5.03 -19.44
CA ASP A 227 -5.37 4.22 -18.95
C ASP A 227 -5.11 4.43 -17.44
N MET A 228 -4.30 3.53 -16.86
CA MET A 228 -4.08 3.50 -15.41
C MET A 228 -2.77 4.20 -15.07
N ASP A 229 -2.86 5.33 -14.39
CA ASP A 229 -1.75 6.14 -13.89
C ASP A 229 -1.27 5.68 -12.52
N PHE A 230 0.00 5.91 -12.23
CA PHE A 230 0.58 5.58 -10.93
C PHE A 230 0.73 6.84 -10.10
N ILE A 231 -0.02 6.90 -9.01
CA ILE A 231 0.03 7.98 -8.04
C ILE A 231 0.92 7.57 -6.89
N VAL A 232 1.88 8.43 -6.55
CA VAL A 232 2.93 8.13 -5.60
C VAL A 232 3.11 9.21 -4.56
N GLY A 233 3.42 8.77 -3.35
CA GLY A 233 3.74 9.63 -2.23
C GLY A 233 5.25 9.85 -2.09
N GLU A 234 5.66 11.11 -1.93
CA GLU A 234 7.05 11.47 -1.67
C GLU A 234 7.39 11.33 -0.18
N MET A 235 8.41 10.53 0.13
CA MET A 235 8.89 10.26 1.49
C MET A 235 10.22 10.97 1.78
N PHE A 236 10.39 11.38 3.04
CA PHE A 236 11.65 11.89 3.59
C PHE A 236 11.91 11.31 4.99
N TYR A 237 13.18 11.23 5.39
CA TYR A 237 13.55 10.83 6.74
C TYR A 237 13.65 12.03 7.69
N GLY A 238 12.89 11.98 8.79
CA GLY A 238 12.82 12.99 9.85
C GLY A 238 11.80 14.12 9.59
N ASP A 239 11.59 14.98 10.59
CA ASP A 239 10.80 16.20 10.42
C ASP A 239 11.54 17.13 9.44
N SER A 240 11.07 17.18 8.20
CA SER A 240 11.56 18.14 7.23
C SER A 240 10.76 19.44 7.39
N PRO A 241 11.42 20.61 7.52
CA PRO A 241 10.72 21.88 7.34
C PRO A 241 10.30 22.10 5.87
N ALA A 242 10.72 21.21 4.96
CA ALA A 242 10.36 21.25 3.54
C ALA A 242 9.03 20.54 3.29
N SER A 243 8.49 20.71 2.10
CA SER A 243 7.22 20.15 1.68
C SER A 243 7.26 18.64 1.45
N CYS A 244 6.08 18.01 1.40
CA CYS A 244 5.89 16.68 0.80
C CYS A 244 4.94 16.79 -0.39
N ALA A 245 5.09 15.90 -1.37
CA ALA A 245 4.29 15.90 -2.57
C ALA A 245 3.50 14.60 -2.79
N ILE A 246 2.36 14.73 -3.47
CA ILE A 246 1.75 13.65 -4.24
C ILE A 246 2.11 13.89 -5.69
N GLN A 247 2.58 12.86 -6.36
CA GLN A 247 3.05 12.93 -7.72
C GLN A 247 2.45 11.81 -8.55
N MET A 248 2.40 11.99 -9.87
CA MET A 248 1.82 11.06 -10.82
C MET A 248 2.88 10.67 -11.85
N ILE A 249 2.93 9.38 -12.16
CA ILE A 249 3.63 8.82 -13.33
C ILE A 249 2.54 8.52 -14.35
N GLU A 250 2.44 9.39 -15.34
CA GLU A 250 1.44 9.26 -16.40
C GLU A 250 1.76 8.05 -17.28
N ARG A 251 0.76 7.22 -17.56
CA ARG A 251 0.87 6.23 -18.62
C ARG A 251 0.51 6.92 -19.93
N LEU A 252 1.37 6.71 -20.93
CA LEU A 252 1.23 7.38 -22.24
C LEU A 252 0.67 6.42 -23.30
N SER A 253 0.76 5.12 -23.03
CA SER A 253 0.18 4.02 -23.79
C SER A 253 0.44 2.70 -23.05
N ALA A 254 -0.15 1.61 -23.55
CA ALA A 254 0.02 0.26 -23.00
C ALA A 254 1.47 -0.11 -22.61
N ASN A 255 2.48 0.35 -23.37
CA ASN A 255 3.87 0.01 -23.15
C ASN A 255 4.78 1.18 -22.76
N GLN A 256 4.26 2.41 -22.63
CA GLN A 256 5.08 3.59 -22.42
C GLN A 256 4.60 4.40 -21.22
N TRP A 257 5.55 4.76 -20.36
CA TRP A 257 5.34 5.62 -19.20
C TRP A 257 6.03 6.97 -19.43
N ALA A 258 5.52 8.02 -18.81
CA ALA A 258 6.20 9.29 -18.72
C ALA A 258 7.53 9.14 -17.96
N THR A 259 8.54 9.89 -18.39
CA THR A 259 9.87 9.88 -17.74
C THR A 259 10.01 10.96 -16.66
N SER A 260 9.01 11.82 -16.52
CA SER A 260 8.94 12.87 -15.52
C SER A 260 7.70 12.67 -14.65
N LEU A 261 7.82 12.99 -13.37
CA LEU A 261 6.66 13.05 -12.49
C LEU A 261 5.89 14.35 -12.68
N LYS A 262 4.56 14.24 -12.70
CA LYS A 262 3.64 15.36 -12.61
C LYS A 262 3.31 15.59 -11.15
N GLU A 263 3.56 16.79 -10.65
CA GLU A 263 3.19 17.16 -9.28
C GLU A 263 1.68 17.43 -9.22
N LEU A 264 0.98 16.67 -8.37
CA LEU A 264 -0.45 16.85 -8.16
C LEU A 264 -0.71 17.75 -6.96
N TRP A 265 0.13 17.63 -5.93
CA TRP A 265 -0.03 18.38 -4.70
C TRP A 265 1.27 18.56 -3.94
N VAL A 266 1.36 19.64 -3.16
CA VAL A 266 2.47 19.94 -2.26
C VAL A 266 1.96 20.57 -0.96
N GLY A 267 2.38 20.05 0.19
CA GLY A 267 2.03 20.59 1.51
C GLY A 267 3.22 20.95 2.38
N THR A 268 3.00 21.85 3.34
CA THR A 268 4.02 22.27 4.32
C THR A 268 3.41 22.41 5.73
N PRO A 269 4.10 21.98 6.80
CA PRO A 269 5.37 21.23 6.79
C PRO A 269 5.17 19.81 6.24
N GLY A 270 6.18 19.29 5.55
CA GLY A 270 6.16 17.96 4.94
C GLY A 270 6.59 16.90 5.95
N HIS A 271 5.70 15.95 6.22
CA HIS A 271 6.02 14.78 7.04
C HIS A 271 6.01 13.47 6.24
N GLY A 272 6.32 13.55 4.94
CA GLY A 272 6.27 12.41 4.01
C GLY A 272 4.84 11.93 3.70
N ALA A 273 4.63 11.51 2.46
CA ALA A 273 3.39 10.89 2.00
C ALA A 273 3.60 9.36 1.93
N GLU A 274 3.41 8.68 3.05
CA GLU A 274 3.74 7.23 3.16
C GLU A 274 2.60 6.35 2.68
N GLY A 275 1.35 6.77 2.90
CA GLY A 275 0.17 6.15 2.32
C GLY A 275 -0.48 7.11 1.35
N VAL A 276 -0.86 6.61 0.17
CA VAL A 276 -1.68 7.32 -0.81
C VAL A 276 -2.80 6.39 -1.25
N CYS A 277 -4.02 6.89 -1.32
CA CYS A 277 -5.19 6.18 -1.80
C CYS A 277 -6.07 7.16 -2.59
N HIS A 278 -6.95 6.64 -3.44
CA HIS A 278 -7.88 7.44 -4.23
C HIS A 278 -9.32 6.98 -3.97
N ALA A 279 -10.25 7.93 -3.95
CA ALA A 279 -11.69 7.68 -3.89
C ALA A 279 -12.45 8.96 -4.27
N ASP A 280 -13.67 8.82 -4.78
CA ASP A 280 -14.61 9.95 -4.84
C ASP A 280 -15.30 10.07 -3.47
N ILE A 281 -14.78 10.96 -2.61
CA ILE A 281 -15.19 11.11 -1.22
C ILE A 281 -16.33 12.12 -1.07
N ASP A 282 -16.36 13.14 -1.93
CA ASP A 282 -17.37 14.19 -1.86
C ASP A 282 -18.56 13.98 -2.81
N GLY A 283 -18.50 12.96 -3.66
CA GLY A 283 -19.58 12.54 -4.55
C GLY A 283 -19.68 13.38 -5.82
N ASP A 284 -18.64 14.14 -6.16
CA ASP A 284 -18.63 15.00 -7.35
C ASP A 284 -18.26 14.25 -8.65
N ASN A 285 -18.01 12.94 -8.54
CA ASN A 285 -17.61 12.07 -9.64
C ASN A 285 -16.24 12.44 -10.23
N THR A 286 -15.37 13.03 -9.41
CA THR A 286 -13.93 13.15 -9.62
C THR A 286 -13.18 12.38 -8.53
N LEU A 287 -11.97 11.91 -8.83
CA LEU A 287 -11.18 11.17 -7.86
C LEU A 287 -10.46 12.14 -6.93
N ASP A 288 -10.75 12.05 -5.63
CA ASP A 288 -9.96 12.69 -4.59
C ASP A 288 -8.73 11.84 -4.24
N LEU A 289 -7.68 12.50 -3.77
CA LEU A 289 -6.48 11.83 -3.26
C LEU A 289 -6.37 11.96 -1.74
N ILE A 290 -6.24 10.82 -1.07
CA ILE A 290 -6.07 10.73 0.38
C ILE A 290 -4.61 10.42 0.68
N MET A 291 -4.00 11.19 1.56
CA MET A 291 -2.63 10.96 2.04
C MET A 291 -2.60 10.68 3.55
N THR A 292 -1.68 9.81 3.97
CA THR A 292 -1.24 9.69 5.37
C THR A 292 0.28 9.83 5.50
N SER A 293 0.73 10.49 6.58
CA SER A 293 2.14 10.61 6.95
C SER A 293 2.53 9.66 8.09
N GLY A 294 3.74 9.08 8.03
CA GLY A 294 4.24 8.11 9.01
C GLY A 294 5.03 8.66 10.19
N HIS A 295 5.12 9.99 10.31
CA HIS A 295 5.94 10.63 11.35
C HIS A 295 5.21 10.83 12.68
N SER A 296 5.97 11.25 13.70
CA SER A 296 5.45 11.49 15.05
C SER A 296 4.36 12.57 15.15
N ASN A 297 4.24 13.40 14.12
CA ASN A 297 3.15 14.33 13.88
C ASN A 297 2.31 13.85 12.70
N ALA A 298 1.70 12.67 12.82
CA ALA A 298 0.85 12.15 11.78
C ALA A 298 -0.25 13.18 11.45
N TRP A 299 -0.51 13.34 10.16
CA TRP A 299 -1.56 14.16 9.57
C TRP A 299 -1.99 13.53 8.24
N SER A 300 -3.17 13.93 7.79
CA SER A 300 -3.81 13.44 6.58
C SER A 300 -4.52 14.58 5.86
N VAL A 301 -4.61 14.48 4.54
CA VAL A 301 -5.27 15.46 3.67
C VAL A 301 -6.03 14.75 2.57
N VAL A 302 -7.14 15.35 2.17
CA VAL A 302 -7.86 15.04 0.93
C VAL A 302 -7.57 16.21 0.00
N VAL A 303 -7.10 15.90 -1.21
CA VAL A 303 -6.73 16.87 -2.24
C VAL A 303 -7.64 16.72 -3.44
#